data_AF-A0A8S3H7A2-F1
#
_entry.id   AF-A0A8S3H7A2-F1
#
_cell.length_a   1.000
_cell.length_b   1.000
_cell.length_c   1.000
_cell.angle_alpha   90.00
_cell.angle_beta   90.00
_cell.angle_gamma   90.00
#
_symmetry.space_group_name_H-M   'P 1'
#
loop_
_entity.id
_entity.type
_entity.pdbx_description
1 polymer ?
#
loop_
_entity_poly.entity_id
_entity_poly.type
_entity_poly.pdbx_seq_one_letter_code
_entity_poly.pdbx_strand_id
1 'polypeptide(L)'
;MLSSRLNNQLKPSLILVIDENQSSSSVGFQFACAYACEALEKFSTVDILLTEHNESDWFHSHVFGKRKDLISKINVIDMFDDIHSTKKIEECLRTSTEKGLIIIESLPWLLLRASEGNLLRLLHNWSKSNVIIAVLPYDCVEESSLFKNLISISYITVRIKNLLKSEGIEAKIEQRSRTNVDTIKSVCC
;
A
#
# COMPACT_ATOMS: atom_id res chain seq x y z
N MET A 1 11.81 -6.44 -12.46
CA MET A 1 11.11 -6.31 -13.78
C MET A 1 9.76 -5.61 -13.67
N LEU A 2 9.03 -5.70 -12.54
CA LEU A 2 7.85 -4.87 -12.29
C LEU A 2 8.17 -3.39 -12.05
N SER A 3 9.28 -3.13 -11.35
CA SER A 3 9.86 -1.81 -11.14
C SER A 3 9.93 -1.01 -12.43
N SER A 4 10.52 -1.52 -13.52
CA SER A 4 10.78 -0.68 -14.70
C SER A 4 9.51 -0.19 -15.42
N ARG A 5 8.40 -0.96 -15.39
CA ARG A 5 7.13 -0.56 -16.03
C ARG A 5 6.32 0.39 -15.17
N LEU A 6 6.21 0.11 -13.87
CA LEU A 6 5.52 0.98 -12.92
C LEU A 6 6.31 2.29 -12.68
N ASN A 7 7.64 2.20 -12.61
CA ASN A 7 8.52 3.32 -12.29
C ASN A 7 8.60 4.40 -13.38
N ASN A 8 8.23 4.12 -14.63
CA ASN A 8 8.20 5.13 -15.70
C ASN A 8 6.89 5.93 -15.74
N GLN A 9 5.92 5.60 -14.87
CA GLN A 9 4.59 6.23 -14.84
C GLN A 9 4.14 6.66 -13.43
N LEU A 10 5.06 6.76 -12.46
CA LEU A 10 4.77 7.20 -11.09
C LEU A 10 4.35 8.68 -11.05
N LYS A 11 3.13 8.93 -11.49
CA LYS A 11 2.36 10.13 -11.23
C LYS A 11 1.62 9.92 -9.90
N PRO A 12 1.25 11.01 -9.21
CA PRO A 12 0.34 10.92 -8.09
C PRO A 12 -0.85 10.02 -8.43
N SER A 13 -1.03 8.98 -7.63
CA SER A 13 -1.97 7.89 -7.89
C SER A 13 -2.21 7.04 -6.65
N LEU A 14 -3.35 6.36 -6.64
CA LEU A 14 -3.63 5.30 -5.67
C LEU A 14 -3.34 3.94 -6.33
N ILE A 15 -2.45 3.17 -5.72
CA ILE A 15 -2.16 1.78 -6.01
C ILE A 15 -2.84 0.95 -4.92
N LEU A 16 -3.84 0.18 -5.28
CA LEU A 16 -4.54 -0.71 -4.36
C LEU A 16 -3.91 -2.10 -4.44
N VAL A 17 -3.40 -2.62 -3.33
CA VAL A 17 -2.88 -3.98 -3.22
C VAL A 17 -3.91 -4.84 -2.50
N ILE A 18 -4.52 -5.77 -3.21
CA ILE A 18 -5.47 -6.74 -2.66
C ILE A 18 -4.69 -7.98 -2.28
N ASP A 19 -4.61 -8.28 -0.99
CA ASP A 19 -3.95 -9.48 -0.49
C ASP A 19 -4.98 -10.61 -0.36
N GLU A 20 -4.97 -11.56 -1.31
CA GLU A 20 -5.88 -12.71 -1.35
C GLU A 20 -5.41 -13.87 -0.46
N ASN A 21 -4.43 -13.63 0.40
CA ASN A 21 -3.92 -14.62 1.33
C ASN A 21 -4.66 -14.57 2.66
N GLN A 22 -5.20 -15.71 3.07
CA GLN A 22 -5.80 -15.91 4.40
C GLN A 22 -4.77 -16.04 5.53
N SER A 23 -3.49 -15.74 5.29
CA SER A 23 -2.43 -15.87 6.29
C SER A 23 -2.21 -14.57 7.04
N SER A 24 -1.94 -14.66 8.35
CA SER A 24 -1.64 -13.54 9.26
C SER A 24 -0.41 -12.70 8.88
N SER A 25 0.43 -13.17 7.97
CA SER A 25 1.51 -12.37 7.40
C SER A 25 1.03 -11.72 6.11
N SER A 26 0.84 -10.40 6.14
CA SER A 26 0.39 -9.62 4.97
C SER A 26 1.46 -9.62 3.87
N VAL A 27 1.37 -10.61 2.98
CA VAL A 27 2.23 -10.72 1.78
C VAL A 27 2.03 -9.48 0.90
N GLY A 28 0.82 -8.91 0.91
CA GLY A 28 0.51 -7.65 0.25
C GLY A 28 1.30 -6.47 0.80
N PHE A 29 1.45 -6.39 2.11
CA PHE A 29 2.27 -5.35 2.71
C PHE A 29 3.77 -5.56 2.46
N GLN A 30 4.26 -6.81 2.48
CA GLN A 30 5.64 -7.11 2.09
C GLN A 30 5.92 -6.71 0.63
N PHE A 31 4.99 -6.98 -0.28
CA PHE A 31 5.06 -6.52 -1.66
C PHE A 31 5.11 -4.99 -1.75
N ALA A 32 4.23 -4.29 -1.02
CA ALA A 32 4.22 -2.83 -0.98
C ALA A 32 5.58 -2.26 -0.49
N CYS A 33 6.15 -2.86 0.56
CA CYS A 33 7.46 -2.49 1.09
C CYS A 33 8.59 -2.76 0.09
N ALA A 34 8.60 -3.91 -0.57
CA ALA A 34 9.60 -4.25 -1.59
C ALA A 34 9.53 -3.30 -2.78
N TYR A 35 8.32 -2.98 -3.25
CA TYR A 35 8.12 -1.99 -4.31
C TYR A 35 8.62 -0.61 -3.89
N ALA A 36 8.32 -0.18 -2.66
CA ALA A 36 8.82 1.08 -2.13
C ALA A 36 10.35 1.12 -2.02
N CYS A 37 11.00 0.00 -1.66
CA CYS A 37 12.46 -0.11 -1.71
C CYS A 37 13.03 0.14 -3.10
N GLU A 38 12.41 -0.43 -4.14
CA GLU A 38 12.81 -0.17 -5.53
C GLU A 38 12.49 1.26 -5.97
N ALA A 39 11.46 1.88 -5.40
CA ALA A 39 11.02 3.22 -5.74
C ALA A 39 11.73 4.34 -4.96
N LEU A 40 12.44 4.02 -3.87
CA LEU A 40 13.19 4.95 -3.02
C LEU A 40 14.35 5.67 -3.72
N GLU A 41 14.77 5.19 -4.88
CA GLU A 41 15.69 5.94 -5.77
C GLU A 41 15.01 7.17 -6.40
N LYS A 42 13.67 7.18 -6.48
CA LYS A 42 12.86 8.22 -7.13
C LYS A 42 12.12 9.12 -6.15
N PHE A 43 11.96 8.69 -4.91
CA PHE A 43 11.30 9.46 -3.85
C PHE A 43 12.33 9.95 -2.82
N SER A 44 12.13 11.17 -2.33
CA SER A 44 12.94 11.75 -1.24
C SER A 44 12.66 11.05 0.08
N THR A 45 11.38 10.73 0.33
CA THR A 45 10.90 10.07 1.53
C THR A 45 9.83 9.02 1.22
N VAL A 46 9.71 8.03 2.11
CA VAL A 46 8.61 7.07 2.14
C VAL A 46 7.96 7.15 3.52
N ASP A 47 6.67 7.44 3.55
CA ASP A 47 5.87 7.39 4.76
C ASP A 47 5.19 6.02 4.85
N ILE A 48 5.35 5.33 5.98
CA ILE A 48 4.75 4.01 6.20
C ILE A 48 3.79 4.12 7.38
N LEU A 49 2.51 3.99 7.08
CA LEU A 49 1.44 4.00 8.05
C LEU A 49 1.15 2.56 8.50
N LEU A 50 1.64 2.21 9.69
CA LEU A 50 1.41 0.90 10.30
C LEU A 50 0.09 0.92 11.06
N THR A 51 -0.79 -0.03 10.78
CA THR A 51 -2.14 -0.12 11.36
C THR A 51 -2.43 -1.47 12.02
N GLU A 52 -1.59 -2.48 11.76
CA GLU A 52 -1.68 -3.84 12.31
C GLU A 52 -0.48 -4.20 13.17
N HIS A 53 0.69 -3.63 12.87
CA HIS A 53 1.91 -3.87 13.61
C HIS A 53 2.40 -2.58 14.28
N ASN A 54 3.10 -2.72 15.41
CA ASN A 54 3.88 -1.60 15.95
C ASN A 54 5.21 -1.48 15.19
N GLU A 55 5.88 -0.33 15.35
CA GLU A 55 7.16 -0.04 14.67
C GLU A 55 8.24 -1.08 14.98
N SER A 56 8.34 -1.52 16.25
CA SER A 56 9.36 -2.48 16.69
C SER A 56 9.23 -3.84 15.97
N ASP A 57 8.03 -4.40 15.98
CA ASP A 57 7.74 -5.70 15.36
C ASP A 57 7.95 -5.64 13.85
N TRP A 58 7.55 -4.51 13.25
CA TRP A 58 7.73 -4.26 11.82
C TRP A 58 9.21 -4.19 11.43
N PHE A 59 9.98 -3.33 12.11
CA PHE A 59 11.36 -3.02 11.74
C PHE A 59 12.27 -4.26 11.79
N HIS A 60 12.03 -5.15 12.75
CA HIS A 60 12.84 -6.37 12.91
C HIS A 60 12.54 -7.47 11.89
N SER A 61 11.35 -7.48 11.29
CA SER A 61 10.87 -8.60 10.47
C SER A 61 10.82 -8.30 8.96
N HIS A 62 10.91 -7.03 8.54
CA HIS A 62 10.61 -6.62 7.17
C HIS A 62 11.83 -6.19 6.33
N VAL A 63 11.59 -6.05 5.01
CA VAL A 63 12.57 -5.73 3.97
C VAL A 63 13.44 -4.50 4.32
N PHE A 64 12.85 -3.49 4.95
CA PHE A 64 13.55 -2.26 5.32
C PHE A 64 14.54 -2.43 6.47
N GLY A 65 14.27 -3.31 7.44
CA GLY A 65 15.22 -3.63 8.52
C GLY A 65 16.54 -4.22 8.00
N LYS A 66 16.50 -4.85 6.81
CA LYS A 66 17.68 -5.40 6.13
C LYS A 66 18.42 -4.35 5.27
N ARG A 67 17.80 -3.20 4.96
CA ARG A 67 18.33 -2.13 4.11
C ARG A 67 18.65 -0.89 4.92
N LYS A 68 19.74 -0.97 5.71
CA LYS A 68 20.14 0.10 6.63
C LYS A 68 20.41 1.45 5.96
N ASP A 69 20.79 1.41 4.68
CA ASP A 69 21.01 2.56 3.81
C ASP A 69 19.74 3.37 3.50
N LEU A 70 18.57 2.74 3.60
CA LEU A 70 17.29 3.34 3.26
C LEU A 70 16.51 3.88 4.47
N ILE A 71 16.90 3.49 5.69
CA ILE A 71 16.21 3.84 6.94
C ILE A 71 16.02 5.35 7.07
N SER A 72 17.02 6.16 6.73
CA SER A 72 16.97 7.61 6.88
C SER A 72 15.95 8.31 5.98
N LYS A 73 15.41 7.61 4.97
CA LYS A 73 14.37 8.11 4.07
C LYS A 73 12.97 7.63 4.46
N ILE A 74 12.87 6.76 5.45
CA ILE A 74 11.61 6.13 5.84
C ILE A 74 11.13 6.81 7.11
N ASN A 75 9.91 7.32 7.05
CA ASN A 75 9.20 7.82 8.21
C ASN A 75 8.12 6.80 8.56
N VAL A 76 8.27 6.16 9.72
CA VAL A 76 7.28 5.20 10.21
C VAL A 76 6.28 5.94 11.08
N ILE A 77 5.01 5.76 10.77
CA ILE A 77 3.89 6.30 11.52
C ILE A 77 3.17 5.11 12.14
N ASP A 78 3.47 4.87 13.42
CA ASP A 78 2.83 3.83 14.20
C ASP A 78 1.43 4.28 14.61
N MET A 79 0.41 3.63 14.06
CA MET A 79 -0.99 3.83 14.43
C MET A 79 -1.54 2.65 15.25
N PHE A 80 -0.72 1.68 15.67
CA PHE A 80 -1.19 0.49 16.37
C PHE A 80 -1.94 0.84 17.65
N ASP A 81 -1.32 1.64 18.52
CA ASP A 81 -1.93 2.10 19.78
C ASP A 81 -2.81 3.35 19.60
N ASP A 82 -2.56 4.11 18.53
CA ASP A 82 -3.16 5.42 18.26
C ASP A 82 -4.29 5.40 17.23
N ILE A 83 -4.77 4.22 16.87
CA ILE A 83 -5.71 4.00 15.77
C ILE A 83 -7.05 4.75 15.93
N HIS A 84 -7.32 5.23 17.14
CA HIS A 84 -8.49 6.02 17.50
C HIS A 84 -8.38 7.51 17.10
N SER A 85 -7.19 8.00 16.73
CA SER A 85 -6.99 9.41 16.43
C SER A 85 -6.99 9.69 14.92
N THR A 86 -8.17 9.97 14.37
CA THR A 86 -8.31 10.47 12.98
C THR A 86 -7.49 11.73 12.74
N LYS A 87 -7.31 12.54 13.79
CA LYS A 87 -6.47 13.74 13.76
C LYS A 87 -4.99 13.41 13.54
N LYS A 88 -4.46 12.35 14.17
CA LYS A 88 -3.06 11.91 13.95
C LYS A 88 -2.84 11.40 12.53
N ILE A 89 -3.83 10.66 11.98
CA ILE A 89 -3.82 10.23 10.58
C ILE A 89 -3.75 11.46 9.66
N GLU A 90 -4.69 12.39 9.82
CA GLU A 90 -4.72 13.61 9.01
C GLU A 90 -3.47 14.49 9.19
N GLU A 91 -2.91 14.57 10.40
CA GLU A 91 -1.71 15.33 10.72
C GLU A 91 -0.47 14.71 10.08
N CYS A 92 -0.27 13.40 10.20
CA CYS A 92 0.82 12.68 9.53
C CYS A 92 0.75 12.83 8.01
N LEU A 93 -0.46 12.80 7.46
CA LEU A 93 -0.65 12.89 6.01
C LEU A 93 -0.59 14.34 5.52
N ARG A 94 -0.76 15.32 6.41
CA ARG A 94 -0.42 16.73 6.15
C ARG A 94 1.07 16.99 6.26
N THR A 95 1.83 16.28 7.10
CA THR A 95 3.29 16.45 7.20
C THR A 95 4.04 15.75 6.07
N SER A 96 3.41 14.78 5.39
CA SER A 96 3.83 14.26 4.08
C SER A 96 3.61 15.31 2.97
N THR A 97 4.20 16.50 3.12
CA THR A 97 3.98 17.69 2.26
C THR A 97 4.78 17.72 0.96
N GLU A 98 5.65 16.75 0.72
CA GLU A 98 6.42 16.67 -0.53
C GLU A 98 5.96 15.44 -1.33
N LYS A 99 6.16 15.45 -2.65
CA LYS A 99 5.79 14.35 -3.58
C LYS A 99 6.39 13.02 -3.11
N GLY A 100 5.70 12.38 -2.20
CA GLY A 100 6.19 11.23 -1.46
C GLY A 100 5.46 9.97 -1.85
N LEU A 101 6.02 8.85 -1.42
CA LEU A 101 5.37 7.56 -1.48
C LEU A 101 4.82 7.25 -0.08
N ILE A 102 3.52 7.04 -0.01
CA ILE A 102 2.82 6.64 1.22
C ILE A 102 2.45 5.18 1.10
N ILE A 103 2.78 4.37 2.11
CA ILE A 103 2.34 2.98 2.22
C ILE A 103 1.37 2.89 3.39
N ILE A 104 0.21 2.27 3.17
CA ILE A 104 -0.76 1.97 4.22
C ILE A 104 -0.80 0.45 4.39
N GLU A 105 -0.42 0.00 5.57
CA GLU A 105 -0.29 -1.43 5.91
C GLU A 105 -1.59 -2.21 5.76
N SER A 106 -2.71 -1.64 6.22
CA SER A 106 -4.02 -2.29 6.11
C SER A 106 -5.14 -1.26 6.20
N LEU A 107 -5.90 -1.12 5.10
CA LEU A 107 -7.03 -0.21 4.97
C LEU A 107 -8.22 -0.51 5.90
N PRO A 108 -8.63 -1.78 6.14
CA PRO A 108 -9.78 -2.09 6.99
C PRO A 108 -9.71 -1.46 8.38
N TRP A 109 -8.52 -1.37 8.95
CA TRP A 109 -8.36 -0.75 10.27
C TRP A 109 -8.62 0.75 10.28
N LEU A 110 -8.33 1.45 9.18
CA LEU A 110 -8.74 2.84 8.99
C LEU A 110 -10.26 2.97 8.80
N LEU A 111 -10.89 1.96 8.19
CA LEU A 111 -12.33 1.93 7.91
C LEU A 111 -13.18 1.63 9.14
N LEU A 112 -12.65 0.91 10.12
CA LEU A 112 -13.32 0.74 11.42
C LEU A 112 -13.48 2.07 12.17
N ARG A 113 -12.75 3.12 11.78
CA ARG A 113 -12.56 4.34 12.56
C ARG A 113 -12.89 5.64 11.81
N ALA A 114 -12.87 5.62 10.47
CA ALA A 114 -13.38 6.69 9.62
C ALA A 114 -14.59 6.18 8.84
N SER A 115 -15.59 7.05 8.61
CA SER A 115 -16.67 6.69 7.69
C SER A 115 -16.08 6.38 6.31
N GLU A 116 -16.65 5.40 5.62
CA GLU A 116 -16.22 5.00 4.26
C GLU A 116 -16.03 6.21 3.35
N GLY A 117 -17.01 7.13 3.33
CA GLY A 117 -16.95 8.35 2.52
C GLY A 117 -15.80 9.29 2.90
N ASN A 118 -15.45 9.40 4.18
CA ASN A 118 -14.32 10.21 4.61
C ASN A 118 -12.99 9.59 4.17
N LEU A 119 -12.80 8.27 4.34
CA LEU A 119 -11.57 7.62 3.93
C LEU A 119 -11.38 7.68 2.42
N LEU A 120 -12.43 7.41 1.64
CA LEU A 120 -12.39 7.52 0.17
C LEU A 120 -12.01 8.93 -0.27
N ARG A 121 -12.59 9.96 0.38
CA ARG A 121 -12.26 11.37 0.09
C ARG A 121 -10.81 11.70 0.43
N LEU A 122 -10.30 11.20 1.56
CA LEU A 122 -8.92 11.40 1.98
C LEU A 122 -7.94 10.75 0.99
N LEU A 123 -8.11 9.46 0.70
CA LEU A 123 -7.28 8.72 -0.25
C LEU A 123 -7.29 9.36 -1.65
N HIS A 124 -8.46 9.77 -2.14
CA HIS A 124 -8.60 10.44 -3.43
C HIS A 124 -7.93 11.82 -3.45
N ASN A 125 -7.98 12.58 -2.36
CA ASN A 125 -7.33 13.89 -2.32
C ASN A 125 -5.81 13.76 -2.22
N TRP A 126 -5.31 12.82 -1.41
CA TRP A 126 -3.88 12.59 -1.29
C TRP A 126 -3.26 12.01 -2.55
N SER A 127 -3.97 11.14 -3.27
CA SER A 127 -3.48 10.56 -4.52
C SER A 127 -3.35 11.58 -5.66
N LYS A 128 -3.83 12.83 -5.48
CA LYS A 128 -3.57 13.93 -6.42
C LYS A 128 -2.15 14.47 -6.34
N SER A 129 -1.48 14.31 -5.20
CA SER A 129 -0.14 14.85 -4.94
C SER A 129 0.90 13.77 -4.64
N ASN A 130 0.46 12.61 -4.15
CA ASN A 130 1.33 11.53 -3.68
C ASN A 130 1.05 10.22 -4.43
N VAL A 131 2.02 9.31 -4.42
CA VAL A 131 1.77 7.91 -4.74
C VAL A 131 1.40 7.21 -3.45
N ILE A 132 0.24 6.55 -3.43
CA ILE A 132 -0.25 5.83 -2.26
C ILE A 132 -0.33 4.38 -2.61
N ILE A 133 0.31 3.51 -1.83
CA ILE A 133 0.14 2.07 -1.90
C ILE A 133 -0.68 1.66 -0.68
N ALA A 134 -1.91 1.25 -0.91
CA ALA A 134 -2.82 0.87 0.16
C ALA A 134 -3.15 -0.62 0.07
N VAL A 135 -2.91 -1.35 1.16
CA VAL A 135 -3.12 -2.78 1.21
C VAL A 135 -4.52 -3.08 1.76
N LEU A 136 -5.20 -4.04 1.14
CA LEU A 136 -6.54 -4.47 1.48
C LEU A 136 -6.56 -6.01 1.56
N PRO A 137 -6.73 -6.59 2.75
CA PRO A 137 -6.98 -8.01 2.93
C PRO A 137 -8.26 -8.46 2.21
N TYR A 138 -8.22 -9.62 1.54
CA TYR A 138 -9.34 -10.15 0.75
C TYR A 138 -10.56 -10.55 1.58
N ASP A 139 -10.38 -10.85 2.86
CA ASP A 139 -11.51 -11.15 3.75
C ASP A 139 -12.47 -9.95 3.90
N CYS A 140 -12.06 -8.75 3.45
CA CYS A 140 -12.88 -7.53 3.41
C CYS A 140 -13.54 -7.24 2.04
N VAL A 141 -13.33 -8.11 1.03
CA VAL A 141 -13.46 -7.76 -0.39
C VAL A 141 -14.79 -8.15 -1.02
N GLU A 142 -15.41 -9.26 -0.67
CA GLU A 142 -16.37 -9.84 -1.63
C GLU A 142 -17.74 -9.16 -1.75
N GLU A 143 -18.20 -8.32 -0.80
CA GLU A 143 -19.55 -7.70 -0.94
C GLU A 143 -19.68 -6.22 -0.53
N SER A 144 -18.60 -5.55 -0.13
CA SER A 144 -18.71 -4.16 0.36
C SER A 144 -18.77 -3.12 -0.78
N SER A 145 -19.64 -2.12 -0.64
CA SER A 145 -19.65 -0.91 -1.48
C SER A 145 -18.28 -0.23 -1.54
N LEU A 146 -17.62 -0.25 -0.39
CA LEU A 146 -16.27 0.22 -0.17
C LEU A 146 -15.25 -0.38 -1.13
N PHE A 147 -15.25 -1.71 -1.32
CA PHE A 147 -14.30 -2.36 -2.20
C PHE A 147 -14.44 -1.86 -3.64
N LYS A 148 -15.68 -1.79 -4.13
CA LYS A 148 -15.98 -1.25 -5.46
C LYS A 148 -15.54 0.20 -5.60
N ASN A 149 -15.76 0.99 -4.55
CA ASN A 149 -15.35 2.38 -4.50
C ASN A 149 -13.82 2.54 -4.53
N LEU A 150 -13.08 1.76 -3.73
CA LEU A 150 -11.62 1.76 -3.69
C LEU A 150 -11.01 1.36 -5.04
N ILE A 151 -11.52 0.30 -5.67
CA ILE A 151 -11.11 -0.08 -7.03
C ILE A 151 -11.38 1.08 -7.98
N SER A 152 -12.56 1.71 -7.90
CA SER A 152 -12.97 2.75 -8.84
C SER A 152 -12.05 3.97 -8.83
N ILE A 153 -11.48 4.31 -7.67
CA ILE A 153 -10.56 5.45 -7.50
C ILE A 153 -9.09 5.05 -7.64
N SER A 154 -8.77 3.75 -7.61
CA SER A 154 -7.41 3.25 -7.81
C SER A 154 -6.97 3.39 -9.28
N TYR A 155 -5.72 3.80 -9.48
CA TYR A 155 -5.09 3.84 -10.79
C TYR A 155 -4.56 2.47 -11.20
N ILE A 156 -3.97 1.76 -10.23
CA ILE A 156 -3.47 0.40 -10.38
C ILE A 156 -4.09 -0.43 -9.26
N THR A 157 -4.58 -1.61 -9.60
CA THR A 157 -4.94 -2.65 -8.64
C THR A 157 -3.98 -3.81 -8.80
N VAL A 158 -3.36 -4.26 -7.71
CA VAL A 158 -2.47 -5.41 -7.65
C VAL A 158 -3.16 -6.47 -6.81
N ARG A 159 -3.47 -7.62 -7.37
CA ARG A 159 -4.01 -8.77 -6.63
C ARG A 159 -2.89 -9.75 -6.38
N ILE A 160 -2.65 -10.09 -5.12
CA ILE A 160 -1.62 -11.03 -4.72
C ILE A 160 -2.30 -12.31 -4.29
N LYS A 161 -1.89 -13.42 -4.92
CA LYS A 161 -2.33 -14.78 -4.63
C LYS A 161 -1.11 -15.61 -4.25
N ASN A 162 -1.17 -16.29 -3.11
CA ASN A 162 -0.17 -17.31 -2.78
C ASN A 162 -0.59 -18.63 -3.42
N LEU A 163 0.20 -19.09 -4.38
CA LEU A 163 0.14 -20.47 -4.84
C LEU A 163 0.87 -21.31 -3.79
N LEU A 164 0.24 -22.40 -3.35
CA LEU A 164 0.71 -23.32 -2.30
C LEU A 164 2.26 -23.41 -2.23
N LYS A 165 2.81 -23.22 -1.02
CA LYS A 165 4.19 -23.20 -0.48
C LYS A 165 5.42 -23.65 -1.32
N SER A 166 5.27 -24.33 -2.45
CA SER A 166 6.34 -24.74 -3.36
C SER A 166 6.50 -23.90 -4.62
N GLU A 167 5.56 -22.98 -4.95
CA GLU A 167 5.53 -22.31 -6.27
C GLU A 167 5.79 -20.79 -6.26
N GLY A 168 5.94 -20.16 -5.10
CA GLY A 168 6.22 -18.72 -4.97
C GLY A 168 4.98 -17.83 -4.98
N ILE A 169 5.18 -16.50 -5.00
CA ILE A 169 4.09 -15.50 -4.94
C ILE A 169 3.64 -15.16 -6.36
N GLU A 170 2.34 -15.27 -6.65
CA GLU A 170 1.77 -14.76 -7.90
C GLU A 170 1.11 -13.41 -7.65
N ALA A 171 1.62 -12.36 -8.30
CA ALA A 171 0.97 -11.05 -8.36
C ALA A 171 0.32 -10.87 -9.74
N LYS A 172 -1.01 -10.71 -9.75
CA LYS A 172 -1.78 -10.27 -10.92
C LYS A 172 -1.96 -8.76 -10.82
N ILE A 173 -1.40 -8.02 -11.76
CA ILE A 173 -1.56 -6.56 -11.79
C ILE A 173 -2.58 -6.19 -12.85
N GLU A 174 -3.53 -5.35 -12.46
CA GLU A 174 -4.53 -4.73 -13.31
C GLU A 174 -4.31 -3.22 -13.29
N GLN A 175 -3.74 -2.68 -14.37
CA GLN A 175 -3.57 -1.24 -14.54
C GLN A 175 -4.75 -0.66 -15.31
N ARG A 176 -5.35 0.41 -14.80
CA ARG A 176 -6.43 1.11 -15.49
C ARG A 176 -5.85 2.23 -16.35
N SER A 177 -5.84 2.04 -17.67
CA SER A 177 -5.78 3.15 -18.63
C SER A 177 -7.20 3.47 -19.10
N ARG A 178 -7.40 4.61 -19.78
CA ARG A 178 -8.73 5.00 -20.30
C ARG A 178 -9.40 3.96 -21.22
N THR A 179 -8.69 2.90 -21.64
CA THR A 179 -9.18 1.93 -22.63
C THR A 179 -8.74 0.46 -22.47
N ASN A 180 -7.88 0.06 -21.53
CA ASN A 180 -7.42 -1.34 -21.40
C ASN A 180 -7.06 -1.75 -19.96
N VAL A 181 -7.20 -3.05 -19.67
CA VAL A 181 -6.68 -3.74 -18.47
C VAL A 181 -5.49 -4.61 -18.89
N ASP A 182 -4.28 -4.19 -18.56
CA ASP A 182 -3.07 -4.99 -18.81
C ASP A 182 -2.85 -5.94 -17.63
N THR A 183 -2.82 -7.26 -17.89
CA THR A 183 -2.44 -8.27 -16.89
C THR A 183 -0.93 -8.52 -16.98
N ILE A 184 -0.19 -8.14 -15.94
CA ILE A 184 1.22 -8.54 -15.79
C ILE A 184 1.24 -9.83 -14.97
N LYS A 185 1.71 -10.94 -15.56
CA LYS A 185 1.82 -12.25 -14.89
C LYS A 185 3.23 -12.48 -14.34
N SER A 186 3.24 -13.06 -13.14
CA SER A 186 4.36 -13.63 -12.35
C SER A 186 5.51 -12.69 -11.99
N VAL A 187 5.72 -12.51 -10.68
CA VAL A 187 7.01 -12.13 -10.12
C VAL A 187 7.35 -13.14 -9.04
N CYS A 188 8.20 -14.11 -9.39
CA CYS A 188 8.90 -14.89 -8.38
C CYS A 188 9.88 -13.96 -7.67
N CYS A 189 9.75 -13.86 -6.35
CA CYS A 189 10.83 -13.41 -5.46
C CYS A 189 11.67 -14.62 -5.07
#